data_AF-A0A0H5C307-F1
#
_entry.id   AF-A0A0H5C307-F1
#
_cell.length_a   1.000
_cell.length_b   1.000
_cell.length_c   1.000
_cell.angle_alpha   90.00
_cell.angle_beta   90.00
_cell.angle_gamma   90.00
#
_symmetry.space_group_name_H-M   'P 1'
#
loop_
_entity.id
_entity.type
_entity.pdbx_description
1 polymer ?
#
loop_
_entity_poly.entity_id
_entity_poly.type
_entity_poly.pdbx_seq_one_letter_code
_entity_poly.pdbx_strand_id
1 'polypeptide(L)'
;MSEKLSQQLQTLENTESSKMRNDMKKKIKENQSSELELNKTLKEVTSNKQELSTTLSSLVDELSSLEKQIEDLDFVDDIEDKDAIVLKLMVYRKLGLKIDMKSSAMIIYNKEKNLTDFLNYGDEKYSSYFISNYIWDRL
;
A
#
# COMPACT_ATOMS: atom_id res chain seq x y z
N MET A 1 78.19 -15.27 45.53
CA MET A 1 76.97 -14.43 45.55
C MET A 1 76.48 -14.05 44.15
N SER A 2 77.38 -13.82 43.17
CA SER A 2 77.03 -13.40 41.79
C SER A 2 76.25 -14.44 40.96
N GLU A 3 76.60 -15.73 41.00
CA GLU A 3 75.94 -16.76 40.18
C GLU A 3 74.46 -16.98 40.51
N LYS A 4 74.10 -16.98 41.80
CA LYS A 4 72.70 -17.11 42.24
C LYS A 4 71.85 -15.93 41.76
N LEU A 5 72.42 -14.72 41.74
CA LEU A 5 71.73 -13.52 41.28
C LEU A 5 71.51 -13.57 39.75
N SER A 6 72.51 -14.05 39.01
CA SER A 6 72.41 -14.25 37.55
C SER A 6 71.35 -15.30 37.19
N GLN A 7 71.32 -16.44 37.91
CA GLN A 7 70.29 -17.46 37.73
C GLN A 7 68.87 -16.96 38.07
N GLN A 8 68.74 -16.08 39.09
CA GLN A 8 67.46 -15.45 39.42
C GLN A 8 66.99 -14.47 38.35
N LEU A 9 67.89 -13.68 37.77
CA LEU A 9 67.56 -12.77 36.65
C LEU A 9 67.11 -13.56 35.42
N GLN A 10 67.83 -14.63 35.08
CA GLN A 10 67.51 -15.45 33.92
C GLN A 10 66.18 -16.22 34.08
N THR A 11 65.85 -16.64 35.30
CA THR A 11 64.53 -17.25 35.58
C THR A 11 63.40 -16.22 35.52
N LEU A 12 63.63 -14.99 36.00
CA LEU A 12 62.67 -13.89 35.89
C LEU A 12 62.38 -13.54 34.42
N GLU A 13 63.43 -13.37 33.62
CA GLU A 13 63.34 -13.05 32.19
C GLU A 13 62.60 -14.15 31.39
N ASN A 14 62.88 -15.42 31.71
CA ASN A 14 62.16 -16.55 31.13
C ASN A 14 60.68 -16.58 31.53
N THR A 15 60.35 -16.21 32.77
CA THR A 15 58.95 -16.12 33.22
C THR A 15 58.19 -14.93 32.60
N GLU A 16 58.84 -13.78 32.41
CA GLU A 16 58.24 -12.65 31.68
C GLU A 16 58.01 -12.98 30.21
N SER A 17 58.99 -13.60 29.54
CA SER A 17 58.85 -14.07 28.15
C SER A 17 57.73 -15.12 27.99
N SER A 18 57.53 -15.96 29.01
CA SER A 18 56.45 -16.94 29.06
C SER A 18 55.07 -16.27 29.22
N LYS A 19 54.94 -15.32 30.16
CA LYS A 19 53.70 -14.56 30.36
C LYS A 19 53.32 -13.78 29.11
N MET A 20 54.28 -13.08 28.50
CA MET A 20 54.06 -12.31 27.27
C MET A 20 53.60 -13.19 26.11
N ARG A 21 54.17 -14.40 25.95
CA ARG A 21 53.70 -15.38 24.96
C ARG A 21 52.28 -15.87 25.24
N ASN A 22 51.90 -16.08 26.50
CA ASN A 22 50.56 -16.52 26.86
C ASN A 22 49.52 -15.42 26.62
N ASP A 23 49.85 -14.17 26.95
CA ASP A 23 48.99 -13.02 26.65
C ASP A 23 48.81 -12.83 25.14
N MET A 24 49.88 -13.00 24.36
CA MET A 24 49.81 -12.93 22.91
C MET A 24 48.93 -14.05 22.33
N LYS A 25 49.03 -15.28 22.83
CA LYS A 25 48.14 -16.38 22.44
C LYS A 25 46.68 -16.10 22.79
N LYS A 26 46.41 -15.49 23.94
CA LYS A 26 45.06 -15.11 24.36
C LYS A 26 44.47 -14.06 23.40
N LYS A 27 45.24 -13.00 23.12
CA LYS A 27 44.83 -11.97 22.15
C LYS A 27 44.60 -12.53 20.75
N ILE A 28 45.44 -13.46 20.28
CA ILE A 28 45.25 -14.12 18.98
C ILE A 28 43.92 -14.88 18.95
N LYS A 29 43.59 -15.63 20.01
CA LYS A 29 42.31 -16.34 20.09
C LYS A 29 41.11 -15.39 20.11
N GLU A 30 41.19 -14.31 20.90
CA GLU A 30 40.15 -13.27 20.97
C GLU A 30 39.95 -12.59 19.60
N ASN A 31 41.04 -12.35 18.87
CA ASN A 31 40.99 -11.75 17.54
C ASN A 31 40.38 -12.72 16.51
N GLN A 32 40.75 -14.01 16.57
CA GLN A 32 40.17 -15.06 15.73
C GLN A 32 38.67 -15.24 15.98
N SER A 33 38.22 -15.19 17.24
CA SER A 33 36.78 -15.24 17.54
C SER A 33 36.06 -14.01 17.00
N SER A 34 36.67 -12.82 17.11
CA SER A 34 36.11 -11.58 16.59
C SER A 34 36.02 -11.59 15.06
N GLU A 35 37.04 -12.11 14.36
CA GLU A 35 36.99 -12.30 12.91
C GLU A 35 35.88 -13.26 12.48
N LEU A 36 35.68 -14.35 13.22
CA LEU A 36 34.61 -15.30 12.93
C LEU A 36 33.23 -14.68 13.11
N GLU A 37 33.06 -13.87 14.16
CA GLU A 37 31.82 -13.16 14.44
C GLU A 37 31.53 -12.10 13.37
N LEU A 38 32.53 -11.28 13.02
CA LEU A 38 32.44 -10.32 11.91
C LEU A 38 32.05 -10.99 10.59
N ASN A 39 32.65 -12.12 10.26
CA ASN A 39 32.30 -12.87 9.05
C ASN A 39 30.88 -13.42 9.05
N LYS A 40 30.36 -13.81 10.22
CA LYS A 40 28.95 -14.22 10.36
C LYS A 40 28.03 -13.04 10.12
N THR A 41 28.28 -11.91 10.79
CA THR A 41 27.48 -10.69 10.62
C THR A 41 27.53 -10.19 9.18
N LEU A 42 28.69 -10.26 8.52
CA LEU A 42 28.84 -9.86 7.13
C LEU A 42 27.97 -10.72 6.20
N LYS A 43 27.94 -12.03 6.42
CA LYS A 43 27.09 -12.96 5.64
C LYS A 43 25.60 -12.67 5.86
N GLU A 44 25.20 -12.46 7.10
CA GLU A 44 23.81 -12.16 7.46
C GLU A 44 23.35 -10.83 6.82
N VAL A 45 24.15 -9.76 6.95
CA VAL A 45 23.87 -8.47 6.31
C VAL A 45 23.79 -8.60 4.79
N THR A 46 24.66 -9.41 4.18
CA THR A 46 24.64 -9.65 2.73
C THR A 46 23.38 -10.40 2.30
N SER A 47 22.94 -11.40 3.07
CA SER A 47 21.67 -12.11 2.84
C SER A 47 20.49 -11.15 2.93
N ASN A 48 20.41 -10.37 4.01
CA ASN A 48 19.35 -9.40 4.23
C ASN A 48 19.31 -8.35 3.10
N LYS A 49 20.48 -7.89 2.63
CA LYS A 49 20.56 -6.98 1.48
C LYS A 49 19.96 -7.60 0.22
N GLN A 50 20.25 -8.88 -0.05
CA GLN A 50 19.74 -9.57 -1.23
C GLN A 50 18.24 -9.83 -1.14
N GLU A 51 17.74 -10.17 0.04
CA GLU A 51 16.31 -10.30 0.33
C GLU A 51 15.58 -8.98 0.10
N LEU A 52 16.05 -7.88 0.71
CA LEU A 52 15.47 -6.55 0.48
C LEU A 52 15.48 -6.14 -1.00
N SER A 53 16.56 -6.44 -1.73
CA SER A 53 16.64 -6.14 -3.16
C SER A 53 15.59 -6.91 -3.96
N THR A 54 15.32 -8.16 -3.58
CA THR A 54 14.29 -8.98 -4.23
C THR A 54 12.89 -8.45 -3.90
N THR A 55 12.64 -8.11 -2.64
CA THR A 55 11.37 -7.49 -2.21
C THR A 55 11.13 -6.16 -2.91
N LEU A 56 12.16 -5.31 -3.05
CA LEU A 56 12.06 -4.05 -3.77
C LEU A 56 11.65 -4.28 -5.23
N SER A 57 12.28 -5.23 -5.91
CA SER A 57 11.92 -5.56 -7.31
C SER A 57 10.47 -6.00 -7.41
N SER A 58 10.02 -6.91 -6.53
CA SER A 58 8.63 -7.37 -6.49
C SER A 58 7.65 -6.23 -6.26
N LEU A 59 7.95 -5.31 -5.34
CA LEU A 59 7.11 -4.16 -5.05
C LEU A 59 7.04 -3.17 -6.23
N VAL A 60 8.14 -2.98 -6.95
CA VAL A 60 8.16 -2.14 -8.16
C VAL A 60 7.29 -2.78 -9.25
N ASP A 61 7.40 -4.10 -9.45
CA ASP A 61 6.58 -4.83 -10.43
C ASP A 61 5.08 -4.77 -10.06
N GLU A 62 4.74 -4.92 -8.78
CA GLU A 62 3.37 -4.77 -8.27
C GLU A 62 2.84 -3.34 -8.47
N LEU A 63 3.67 -2.32 -8.21
CA LEU A 63 3.30 -0.92 -8.39
C LEU A 63 3.03 -0.62 -9.87
N SER A 64 3.90 -1.04 -10.78
CA SER A 64 3.67 -0.86 -12.22
C SER A 64 2.44 -1.62 -12.72
N SER A 65 2.14 -2.79 -12.16
CA SER A 65 0.90 -3.53 -12.45
C SER A 65 -0.35 -2.76 -11.98
N LEU A 66 -0.30 -2.18 -10.79
CA LEU A 66 -1.38 -1.36 -10.24
C LEU A 66 -1.58 -0.06 -11.01
N GLU A 67 -0.51 0.64 -11.38
CA GLU A 67 -0.58 1.84 -12.21
C GLU A 67 -1.25 1.53 -13.56
N LYS A 68 -0.90 0.41 -14.18
CA LYS A 68 -1.55 -0.03 -15.41
C LYS A 68 -3.03 -0.37 -15.21
N GLN A 69 -3.38 -1.05 -14.10
CA GLN A 69 -4.78 -1.31 -13.77
C GLN A 69 -5.57 -0.01 -13.53
N ILE A 70 -4.96 1.01 -12.94
CA ILE A 70 -5.57 2.33 -12.77
C ILE A 70 -5.76 3.01 -14.12
N GLU A 71 -4.76 2.98 -15.00
CA GLU A 71 -4.87 3.53 -16.36
C GLU A 71 -5.96 2.82 -17.18
N ASP A 72 -6.06 1.49 -17.06
CA ASP A 72 -7.11 0.69 -17.69
C ASP A 72 -8.51 0.99 -17.10
N LEU A 73 -8.61 1.39 -15.82
CA LEU A 73 -9.86 1.81 -15.17
C LEU A 73 -10.26 3.24 -15.54
N ASP A 74 -9.29 4.16 -15.65
CA ASP A 74 -9.51 5.55 -16.08
C ASP A 74 -9.97 5.63 -17.55
N PHE A 75 -9.77 4.58 -18.35
CA PHE A 75 -10.33 4.46 -19.70
C PHE A 75 -11.82 4.05 -19.72
N VAL A 76 -12.40 3.64 -18.59
CA VAL A 76 -13.80 3.18 -18.49
C VAL A 76 -14.75 4.26 -17.97
N ASP A 77 -14.24 5.23 -17.21
CA ASP A 77 -15.02 6.42 -16.83
C ASP A 77 -14.54 7.61 -17.66
N ASP A 78 -15.12 7.75 -18.87
CA ASP A 78 -15.36 9.08 -19.41
C ASP A 78 -15.92 9.91 -18.26
N ILE A 79 -15.15 10.91 -17.82
CA ILE A 79 -15.62 11.97 -16.95
C ILE A 79 -16.70 12.71 -17.74
N GLU A 80 -17.90 12.15 -17.86
CA GLU A 80 -19.09 12.97 -17.94
C GLU A 80 -19.03 13.82 -16.68
N ASP A 81 -18.63 15.08 -16.88
CA ASP A 81 -18.58 16.14 -15.88
C ASP A 81 -19.64 15.88 -14.82
N LYS A 82 -19.22 15.49 -13.60
CA LYS A 82 -20.16 15.28 -12.49
C LYS A 82 -21.07 16.50 -12.33
N ASP A 83 -20.54 17.68 -12.68
CA ASP A 83 -21.27 18.94 -12.78
C ASP A 83 -22.38 18.93 -13.85
N ALA A 84 -22.11 18.39 -15.03
CA ALA A 84 -23.11 18.20 -16.08
C ALA A 84 -24.22 17.23 -15.65
N ILE A 85 -23.89 16.13 -14.96
CA ILE A 85 -24.89 15.21 -14.40
C ILE A 85 -25.75 15.91 -13.34
N VAL A 86 -25.14 16.65 -12.43
CA VAL A 86 -25.86 17.42 -11.40
C VAL A 86 -26.78 18.47 -12.04
N LEU A 87 -26.32 19.17 -13.07
CA LEU A 87 -27.14 20.13 -13.82
C LEU A 87 -28.32 19.45 -14.53
N LYS A 88 -28.10 18.32 -15.22
CA LYS A 88 -29.16 17.50 -15.83
C LYS A 88 -30.21 17.11 -14.77
N LEU A 89 -29.78 16.64 -13.60
CA LEU A 89 -30.70 16.29 -12.49
C LEU A 89 -31.47 17.49 -11.94
N MET A 90 -30.85 18.67 -11.83
CA MET A 90 -31.53 19.89 -11.42
C MET A 90 -32.62 20.31 -12.41
N VAL A 91 -32.38 20.16 -13.72
CA VAL A 91 -33.38 20.44 -14.76
C VAL A 91 -34.60 19.53 -14.58
N TYR A 92 -34.41 18.21 -14.44
CA TYR A 92 -35.52 17.28 -14.23
C TYR A 92 -36.33 17.60 -12.96
N ARG A 93 -35.65 17.98 -11.87
CA ARG A 93 -36.33 18.42 -10.63
C ARG A 93 -37.12 19.71 -10.82
N LYS A 94 -36.62 20.67 -11.59
CA LYS A 94 -37.34 21.92 -11.88
C LYS A 94 -38.60 21.69 -12.72
N LEU A 95 -38.56 20.71 -13.62
CA LEU A 95 -39.72 20.24 -14.38
C LEU A 95 -40.77 19.57 -13.50
N GLY A 96 -40.46 19.24 -12.23
CA GLY A 96 -41.40 18.61 -11.31
C GLY A 96 -41.28 17.08 -11.27
N LEU A 97 -40.21 16.53 -11.85
CA LEU A 97 -39.91 15.09 -11.78
C LEU A 97 -39.06 14.79 -10.55
N LYS A 98 -39.50 13.82 -9.75
CA LYS A 98 -38.74 13.32 -8.61
C LYS A 98 -38.80 11.80 -8.57
N ILE A 99 -37.65 11.16 -8.53
CA ILE A 99 -37.54 9.70 -8.42
C ILE A 99 -37.46 9.33 -6.94
N ASP A 100 -38.34 8.44 -6.49
CA ASP A 100 -38.24 7.78 -5.19
C ASP A 100 -37.58 6.41 -5.37
N MET A 101 -36.31 6.34 -4.96
CA MET A 101 -35.48 5.15 -5.06
C MET A 101 -35.95 4.02 -4.14
N LYS A 102 -36.74 4.31 -3.10
CA LYS A 102 -37.22 3.28 -2.15
C LYS A 102 -38.42 2.52 -2.66
N SER A 103 -39.30 3.20 -3.39
CA SER A 103 -40.56 2.63 -3.89
C SER A 103 -40.54 2.34 -5.39
N SER A 104 -39.41 2.55 -6.07
CA SER A 104 -39.29 2.49 -7.53
C SER A 104 -40.39 3.29 -8.25
N ALA A 105 -40.78 4.43 -7.65
CA ALA A 105 -41.84 5.28 -8.16
C ALA A 105 -41.29 6.65 -8.58
N MET A 106 -41.81 7.18 -9.67
CA MET A 106 -41.57 8.53 -10.13
C MET A 106 -42.76 9.40 -9.75
N ILE A 107 -42.47 10.52 -9.12
CA ILE A 107 -43.43 11.55 -8.73
C ILE A 107 -43.36 12.63 -9.81
N ILE A 108 -44.51 12.95 -10.39
CA ILE A 108 -44.67 13.97 -11.42
C ILE A 108 -45.54 15.07 -10.83
N TYR A 109 -44.96 16.25 -10.62
CA TYR A 109 -45.66 17.41 -10.09
C TYR A 109 -45.93 18.45 -11.19
N ASN A 110 -47.20 18.65 -11.51
CA ASN A 110 -47.64 19.69 -12.44
C ASN A 110 -47.98 20.97 -11.65
N LYS A 111 -47.18 22.02 -11.84
CA LYS A 111 -47.38 23.32 -11.16
C LYS A 111 -48.62 24.05 -11.62
N GLU A 112 -48.99 23.94 -12.89
CA GLU A 112 -50.12 24.67 -13.47
C GLU A 112 -51.45 24.09 -13.01
N LYS A 113 -51.54 22.75 -12.97
CA LYS A 113 -52.74 22.02 -12.55
C LYS A 113 -52.78 21.78 -11.03
N ASN A 114 -51.68 22.03 -10.32
CA ASN A 114 -51.46 21.71 -8.91
C ASN A 114 -51.80 20.24 -8.58
N LEU A 115 -51.36 19.32 -9.44
CA LEU A 115 -51.59 17.89 -9.32
C LEU A 115 -50.26 17.14 -9.19
N THR A 116 -50.29 16.08 -8.39
CA THR A 116 -49.16 15.16 -8.18
C THR A 116 -49.59 13.76 -8.61
N ASP A 117 -48.95 13.25 -9.66
CA ASP A 117 -49.16 11.90 -10.15
C ASP A 117 -47.98 11.00 -9.74
N PHE A 118 -48.25 9.70 -9.55
CA PHE A 118 -47.26 8.70 -9.17
C PHE A 118 -47.19 7.61 -10.25
N LEU A 119 -46.03 7.44 -10.85
CA LEU A 119 -45.77 6.45 -11.89
C LEU A 119 -44.79 5.39 -11.36
N ASN A 120 -45.21 4.14 -11.29
CA ASN A 120 -44.29 3.04 -10.96
C ASN A 120 -43.51 2.65 -12.23
N TYR A 121 -42.26 3.12 -12.33
CA TYR A 121 -41.42 2.86 -13.50
C TYR A 121 -40.71 1.50 -13.45
N GLY A 122 -40.78 0.81 -12.30
CA GLY A 122 -40.20 -0.53 -12.11
C GLY A 122 -41.12 -1.68 -12.53
N ASP A 123 -42.35 -1.40 -13.00
CA ASP A 123 -43.26 -2.43 -13.50
C ASP A 123 -42.92 -2.79 -14.96
N GLU A 124 -42.50 -4.04 -15.19
CA GLU A 124 -42.14 -4.58 -16.52
C GLU A 124 -43.29 -4.51 -17.54
N LYS A 125 -44.52 -4.25 -17.09
CA LYS A 125 -45.69 -4.06 -17.97
C LYS A 125 -45.64 -2.78 -18.79
N TYR A 126 -44.88 -1.78 -18.36
CA TYR A 126 -44.80 -0.50 -19.05
C TYR A 126 -43.58 -0.44 -19.95
N SER A 127 -43.78 -0.14 -21.24
CA SER A 127 -42.67 0.12 -22.14
C SER A 127 -42.06 1.49 -21.85
N SER A 128 -40.76 1.66 -22.14
CA SER A 128 -40.08 2.95 -22.01
C SER A 128 -40.75 4.05 -22.86
N TYR A 129 -41.36 3.66 -23.99
CA TYR A 129 -42.15 4.57 -24.83
C TYR A 129 -43.42 5.06 -24.13
N PHE A 130 -44.18 4.15 -23.50
CA PHE A 130 -45.37 4.51 -22.74
C PHE A 130 -45.02 5.43 -21.55
N ILE A 131 -43.98 5.07 -20.80
CA ILE A 131 -43.51 5.87 -19.64
C ILE A 131 -43.15 7.29 -20.08
N SER A 132 -42.38 7.42 -21.17
CA SER A 132 -41.95 8.73 -21.67
C SER A 132 -43.13 9.60 -22.08
N ASN A 133 -44.08 9.05 -22.86
CA ASN A 133 -45.26 9.79 -23.28
C ASN A 133 -46.14 10.18 -22.08
N TYR A 134 -46.35 9.27 -21.14
CA TYR A 134 -47.12 9.55 -19.93
C TYR A 134 -46.52 10.70 -19.12
N ILE A 135 -45.19 10.77 -19.01
CA ILE A 135 -44.51 11.87 -18.33
C ILE A 135 -44.78 13.20 -19.07
N TRP A 136 -44.59 13.23 -20.39
CA TRP A 136 -44.80 14.44 -21.19
C TRP A 136 -46.25 14.93 -21.19
N ASP A 137 -47.23 14.02 -21.13
CA ASP A 137 -48.66 14.39 -21.06
C ASP A 137 -49.06 15.02 -19.71
N ARG A 138 -48.29 14.76 -18.66
CA ARG A 138 -48.59 15.14 -17.27
C ARG A 138 -47.80 16.34 -16.76
N LEU A 139 -46.65 16.65 -17.37
CA LEU A 139 -45.92 17.91 -17.15
C LEU A 139 -46.78 19.13 -17.56
#